data_AF-A0A2N0QJC2-F1
#
_entry.id   AF-A0A2N0QJC2-F1
#
_cell.length_a   1.000
_cell.length_b   1.000
_cell.length_c   1.000
_cell.angle_alpha   90.00
_cell.angle_beta   90.00
_cell.angle_gamma   90.00
#
_symmetry.space_group_name_H-M   'P 1'
#
loop_
_entity.id
_entity.type
_entity.pdbx_description
1 polymer ?
#
loop_
_entity_poly.entity_id
_entity_poly.type
_entity_poly.pdbx_seq_one_letter_code
_entity_poly.pdbx_strand_id
1 'polypeptide(L)' 'SNNFEPLREAGSHITLTKEWVQEALRVAKKRVVLKAHYKSTYFEEFGFKREIRLTSKFHYGVIEKNDCFK' A
#
# COMPACT_ATOMS: atom_id res chain seq x y z
N SER A 1 14.48 -4.03 -18.02
CA SER A 1 15.50 -4.45 -17.04
C SER A 1 15.09 -5.82 -16.51
N ASN A 2 15.83 -6.87 -16.86
CA ASN A 2 15.48 -8.29 -16.60
C ASN A 2 15.94 -8.82 -15.24
N ASN A 3 16.47 -7.97 -14.35
CA ASN A 3 17.08 -8.40 -13.08
C ASN A 3 16.10 -9.11 -12.11
N PHE A 4 14.79 -9.02 -12.33
CA PHE A 4 13.78 -9.65 -11.48
C PHE A 4 13.06 -10.82 -12.15
N GLU A 5 13.34 -11.16 -13.42
CA GLU A 5 12.70 -12.29 -14.12
C GLU A 5 12.67 -13.60 -13.32
N PRO A 6 13.81 -14.09 -12.76
CA PRO A 6 13.79 -15.35 -12.01
C PRO A 6 13.01 -15.28 -10.69
N LEU A 7 12.79 -14.07 -10.15
CA LEU A 7 12.04 -13.87 -8.91
C LEU A 7 10.54 -13.65 -9.16
N ARG A 8 10.11 -13.49 -10.43
CA ARG A 8 8.68 -13.29 -10.74
C ARG A 8 7.87 -14.55 -10.48
N GLU A 9 8.39 -15.72 -10.82
CA GLU A 9 7.70 -17.00 -10.56
C GLU A 9 7.63 -17.34 -9.07
N ALA A 10 8.67 -16.98 -8.31
CA ALA A 10 8.68 -17.08 -6.84
C ALA A 10 7.82 -16.01 -6.16
N GLY A 11 7.45 -14.95 -6.88
CA GLY A 11 6.61 -13.87 -6.40
C GLY A 11 5.16 -14.33 -6.28
N SER A 12 4.64 -14.31 -5.06
CA SER A 12 3.21 -14.54 -4.87
C SER A 12 2.41 -13.38 -5.47
N HIS A 13 1.57 -13.66 -6.46
CA HIS A 13 0.74 -12.67 -7.16
C HIS A 13 -0.54 -12.34 -6.38
N ILE A 14 -0.45 -12.33 -5.05
CA ILE A 14 -1.58 -12.05 -4.17
C ILE A 14 -1.91 -10.56 -4.23
N THR A 15 -3.16 -10.25 -4.53
CA THR A 15 -3.69 -8.90 -4.47
C THR A 15 -3.87 -8.45 -3.03
N LEU A 16 -3.63 -7.17 -2.75
CA LEU A 16 -3.95 -6.58 -1.45
C LEU A 16 -5.46 -6.73 -1.19
N THR A 17 -5.84 -7.20 -0.01
CA THR A 17 -7.25 -7.31 0.40
C THR A 17 -7.57 -6.41 1.59
N LYS A 18 -8.86 -6.19 1.86
CA LYS A 18 -9.32 -5.37 2.99
C LYS A 18 -8.89 -5.98 4.33
N GLU A 19 -8.93 -7.29 4.45
CA GLU A 19 -8.57 -8.04 5.66
C GLU A 19 -7.09 -7.81 6.02
N TRP A 20 -6.22 -7.77 5.01
CA TRP A 20 -4.80 -7.46 5.21
C TRP A 20 -4.60 -6.05 5.77
N VAL A 21 -5.32 -5.07 5.22
CA VAL A 21 -5.24 -3.68 5.69
C VAL A 21 -5.78 -3.56 7.12
N GLN A 22 -6.89 -4.24 7.43
CA GLN A 22 -7.46 -4.27 8.78
C GLN A 22 -6.50 -4.87 9.80
N GLU A 23 -5.87 -5.99 9.46
CA GLU A 23 -4.92 -6.66 10.35
C GLU A 23 -3.66 -5.79 10.55
N ALA A 24 -3.19 -5.12 9.50
CA ALA A 24 -2.09 -4.16 9.60
C ALA A 24 -2.45 -2.99 10.53
N LEU A 25 -3.67 -2.45 10.43
CA LEU A 25 -4.14 -1.38 11.33
C LEU A 25 -4.28 -1.85 12.78
N ARG A 26 -4.75 -3.10 12.98
CA ARG A 26 -4.87 -3.72 14.30
C ARG A 26 -3.53 -3.74 15.03
N VAL A 27 -2.46 -4.17 14.35
CA VAL A 27 -1.11 -4.30 14.94
C VAL A 27 -0.28 -3.03 14.95
N ALA A 28 -0.51 -2.10 14.02
CA ALA A 28 0.29 -0.88 13.92
C ALA A 28 0.24 -0.04 15.20
N LYS A 29 1.35 0.58 15.60
CA LYS A 29 1.35 1.52 16.75
C LYS A 29 0.96 2.94 16.35
N LYS A 30 1.33 3.36 15.14
CA LYS A 30 1.22 4.76 14.69
C LYS A 30 0.47 4.90 13.37
N ARG A 31 0.96 4.26 12.30
CA ARG A 31 0.37 4.36 10.96
C ARG A 31 0.68 3.14 10.11
N VAL A 32 -0.10 2.97 9.05
CA VAL A 32 0.13 1.99 8.00
C VAL A 32 0.46 2.74 6.71
N VAL A 33 1.51 2.28 6.00
CA VAL A 33 1.97 2.91 4.76
C VAL A 33 1.85 1.92 3.61
N LEU A 34 1.17 2.32 2.54
CA LEU A 34 1.07 1.57 1.30
C LEU A 34 2.00 2.19 0.25
N LYS A 35 2.86 1.36 -0.36
CA LYS A 35 3.63 1.73 -1.54
C LYS A 35 3.04 1.03 -2.75
N ALA A 36 2.53 1.79 -3.70
CA ALA A 36 1.96 1.24 -4.93
C ALA A 36 2.28 2.10 -6.15
N HIS A 37 2.01 1.57 -7.33
CA HIS A 37 2.14 2.32 -8.57
C HIS A 37 1.20 3.54 -8.55
N TYR A 38 1.60 4.65 -9.18
CA TYR A 38 0.83 5.91 -9.13
C TYR A 38 -0.62 5.79 -9.65
N LYS A 39 -0.88 4.85 -10.57
CA LYS A 39 -2.21 4.54 -11.13
C LYS A 39 -3.02 3.51 -10.33
N SER A 40 -2.48 3.03 -9.21
CA SER A 40 -3.14 2.00 -8.41
C SER A 40 -4.39 2.56 -7.75
N THR A 41 -5.51 1.83 -7.83
CA THR A 41 -6.78 2.17 -7.15
C THR A 41 -6.76 1.84 -5.66
N TYR A 42 -5.75 1.10 -5.21
CA TYR A 42 -5.60 0.68 -3.82
C TYR A 42 -5.55 1.84 -2.81
N PHE A 43 -5.14 3.03 -3.23
CA PHE A 43 -5.15 4.18 -2.31
C PHE A 43 -6.58 4.56 -1.94
N GLU A 44 -7.46 4.68 -2.92
CA GLU A 44 -8.87 5.02 -2.76
C GLU A 44 -9.66 3.86 -2.17
N GLU A 45 -9.43 2.64 -2.66
CA GLU A 45 -10.17 1.43 -2.26
C GLU A 45 -10.00 1.08 -0.78
N PHE A 46 -8.80 1.31 -0.23
CA PHE A 46 -8.48 1.01 1.16
C PHE A 46 -8.37 2.26 2.05
N GLY A 47 -8.70 3.45 1.52
CA GLY A 47 -8.75 4.68 2.30
C GLY A 47 -7.39 5.28 2.70
N PHE A 48 -6.32 4.98 1.97
CA PHE A 48 -5.01 5.60 2.19
C PHE A 48 -5.00 7.03 1.66
N LYS A 49 -4.53 7.98 2.49
CA LYS A 49 -4.22 9.33 2.03
C LYS A 49 -2.95 9.30 1.18
N ARG A 50 -3.11 9.44 -0.14
CA ARG A 50 -2.00 9.40 -1.11
C ARG A 50 -1.15 10.68 -1.07
N GLU A 51 0.15 10.51 -0.89
CA GLU A 51 1.16 11.52 -1.14
C GLU A 51 1.53 11.54 -2.62
N ILE A 52 1.02 12.54 -3.33
CA ILE A 52 1.23 12.68 -4.78
C ILE A 52 2.58 13.36 -5.02
N ARG A 53 3.46 12.68 -5.75
CA ARG A 53 4.72 13.23 -6.27
C ARG A 53 4.71 13.22 -7.79
N LEU A 54 4.85 14.39 -8.41
CA LEU A 54 4.69 14.59 -9.85
C LEU A 54 5.66 13.76 -10.71
N THR A 55 6.86 13.47 -10.20
CA THR A 55 7.92 12.80 -10.98
C THR A 55 8.10 11.31 -10.66
N SER A 56 7.39 10.77 -9.67
CA SER A 56 7.63 9.40 -9.19
C SER A 56 6.63 8.40 -9.77
N LYS A 57 7.15 7.26 -10.27
CA LYS A 57 6.34 6.11 -10.72
C LYS A 57 5.62 5.37 -9.59
N PHE A 58 6.11 5.52 -8.35
CA PHE A 58 5.52 4.94 -7.16
C PHE A 58 5.11 6.03 -6.19
N HIS A 59 3.90 5.92 -5.67
CA HIS A 59 3.37 6.81 -4.64
C HIS A 59 3.25 6.07 -3.32
N TYR A 60 3.18 6.87 -2.26
CA TYR A 60 2.94 6.37 -0.91
C TYR A 60 1.54 6.82 -0.48
N GLY A 61 0.86 5.97 0.27
CA GLY A 61 -0.39 6.27 0.93
C GLY A 61 -0.27 5.99 2.41
N VAL A 62 -0.90 6.80 3.25
CA VAL A 62 -0.81 6.66 4.71
C VAL A 62 -2.20 6.59 5.33
N ILE A 63 -2.38 5.70 6.31
CA ILE A 63 -3.48 5.72 7.27
C ILE A 63 -2.87 5.93 8.65
N GLU A 64 -3.24 7.01 9.32
CA GLU A 64 -2.85 7.26 10.70
C GLU A 64 -3.78 6.48 11.64
N LYS A 65 -3.24 5.69 12.57
CA LYS A 65 -4.04 4.87 13.49
C LYS A 65 -4.92 5.72 14.40
N ASN A 66 -4.47 6.94 14.71
CA ASN A 66 -5.20 7.88 15.54
C ASN A 66 -6.47 8.41 14.88
N ASP A 67 -6.57 8.36 13.54
CA ASP A 67 -7.76 8.82 12.80
C ASP A 67 -8.87 7.74 12.77
N CYS A 68 -8.55 6.49 13.11
CA CYS A 68 -9.51 5.38 13.16
C CYS A 68 -10.37 5.38 14.45
N PHE A 69 -9.99 6.15 15.48
CA PHE A 69 -10.68 6.23 16.77
C PHE A 69 -11.37 7.58 17.00
N LYS A 70 -11.58 8.37 15.94
CA LYS A 70 -12.34 9.64 16.00
C LYS A 70 -13.74 9.48 15.44
#